data_AF-A0A920H781-F1
#
_entry.id   AF-A0A920H781-F1
#
_cell.length_a   1.000
_cell.length_b   1.000
_cell.length_c   1.000
_cell.angle_alpha   90.00
_cell.angle_beta   90.00
_cell.angle_gamma   90.00
#
_symmetry.space_group_name_H-M   'P 1'
#
loop_
_entity.id
_entity.type
_entity.pdbx_description
1 polymer ?
#
loop_
_entity_poly.entity_id
_entity_poly.type
_entity_poly.pdbx_seq_one_letter_code
_entity_poly.pdbx_strand_id
1 'polypeptide(L)'
;MTDIFIIAAKRSAIGSYGGSLKDTTLLTCHSRSTSRIEQSGLPAAAIDHAVYGHVIHTEPRDMYSRDAFPLPQVWLIAPAFQVNRYAEAGCKPLSVPFN
;
A
#
# COMPACT_ATOMS: atom_id res chain seq x y z
N MET A 1 -14.93 -12.45 -19.57
CA MET A 1 -14.29 -11.26 -18.98
C MET A 1 -14.93 -11.08 -17.62
N THR A 2 -14.13 -11.11 -16.56
CA THR A 2 -14.62 -10.92 -15.19
C THR A 2 -14.64 -9.42 -14.88
N ASP A 3 -15.72 -8.96 -14.26
CA ASP A 3 -15.83 -7.57 -13.84
C ASP A 3 -14.99 -7.32 -12.58
N ILE A 4 -14.30 -6.19 -12.54
CA ILE A 4 -13.42 -5.80 -11.44
C ILE A 4 -13.99 -4.55 -10.78
N PHE A 5 -14.14 -4.60 -9.45
CA PHE A 5 -14.74 -3.52 -8.67
C PHE A 5 -13.79 -3.01 -7.58
N ILE A 6 -13.83 -1.70 -7.34
CA ILE A 6 -13.14 -1.07 -6.21
C ILE A 6 -14.13 -0.93 -5.05
N ILE A 7 -13.96 -1.78 -4.04
CA ILE A 7 -14.88 -1.87 -2.88
C ILE A 7 -14.61 -0.85 -1.78
N ALA A 8 -13.38 -0.35 -1.68
CA ALA A 8 -12.99 0.66 -0.70
C ALA A 8 -11.77 1.42 -1.23
N ALA A 9 -11.57 2.67 -0.81
CA ALA A 9 -10.36 3.45 -1.08
C ALA A 9 -10.19 4.54 -0.02
N LYS A 10 -8.97 4.69 0.50
CA LYS A 10 -8.59 5.75 1.45
C LYS A 10 -7.22 6.28 1.11
N ARG A 11 -6.96 7.51 1.55
CA ARG A 11 -5.63 8.15 1.48
C ARG A 11 -5.36 8.91 2.77
N SER A 12 -4.08 9.07 3.10
CA SER A 12 -3.66 10.02 4.13
C SER A 12 -3.76 11.47 3.64
N ALA A 13 -3.59 12.41 4.57
CA ALA A 13 -3.37 13.80 4.22
C ALA A 13 -2.05 13.96 3.44
N ILE A 14 -2.03 14.91 2.50
CA ILE A 14 -0.82 15.24 1.73
C ILE A 14 -0.12 16.38 2.46
N GLY A 15 1.10 16.15 2.92
CA GLY A 15 1.92 17.19 3.56
C GLY A 15 2.76 17.95 2.53
N SER A 16 3.05 19.21 2.82
CA SER A 16 4.06 19.98 2.10
C SER A 16 5.47 19.54 2.50
N TYR A 17 6.45 19.73 1.61
CA TYR A 17 7.86 19.49 1.92
C TYR A 17 8.30 20.28 3.16
N GLY A 18 8.90 19.59 4.14
CA GLY A 18 9.28 20.19 5.43
C GLY A 18 8.12 20.54 6.38
N GLY A 19 6.89 20.13 6.06
CA GLY A 19 5.68 20.46 6.83
C GLY A 19 5.35 19.47 7.95
N SER A 20 4.05 19.26 8.19
CA SER A 20 3.53 18.46 9.32
C SER A 20 3.88 16.97 9.30
N LEU A 21 4.28 16.43 8.15
CA LEU A 21 4.66 15.03 7.97
C LEU A 21 6.17 14.81 7.89
N LYS A 22 7.00 15.84 8.13
CA LYS A 22 8.46 15.76 7.96
C LYS A 22 9.12 14.68 8.84
N ASP A 23 8.59 14.46 10.04
CA ASP A 23 9.10 13.48 11.01
C ASP A 23 8.33 12.16 10.94
N THR A 24 7.39 12.02 10.00
CA THR A 24 6.61 10.79 9.80
C THR A 24 7.33 9.88 8.84
N THR A 25 7.73 8.69 9.31
CA THR A 25 8.33 7.66 8.44
C THR A 25 7.32 7.12 7.44
N LEU A 26 7.83 6.61 6.31
CA LEU A 26 6.99 5.95 5.30
C LEU A 26 6.22 4.78 5.90
N LEU A 27 6.85 3.99 6.76
CA LEU A 27 6.23 2.91 7.51
C LEU A 27 4.96 3.36 8.27
N THR A 28 5.06 4.48 8.98
CA THR A 28 3.94 5.03 9.78
C THR A 28 2.86 5.63 8.88
N CYS A 29 3.23 6.16 7.72
CA CYS A 29 2.26 6.65 6.75
C CYS A 29 1.50 5.47 6.11
N HIS A 30 2.20 4.38 5.78
CA HIS A 30 1.62 3.17 5.22
C HIS A 30 0.75 2.40 6.21
N SER A 31 1.09 2.38 7.51
CA SER A 31 0.26 1.70 8.50
C SER A 31 -1.15 2.30 8.60
N ARG A 32 -1.34 3.59 8.27
CA ARG A 32 -2.68 4.23 8.19
C ARG A 32 -3.58 3.62 7.10
N SER A 33 -3.02 2.84 6.18
CA SER A 33 -3.74 2.15 5.11
C SER A 33 -4.64 1.01 5.62
N THR A 34 -4.39 0.48 6.83
CA THR A 34 -5.21 -0.57 7.46
C THR A 34 -6.68 -0.15 7.61
N SER A 35 -6.93 1.14 7.81
CA SER A 35 -8.28 1.70 7.93
C SER A 35 -9.18 1.47 6.71
N ARG A 36 -8.62 1.12 5.54
CA ARG A 36 -9.37 0.73 4.34
C ARG A 36 -9.87 -0.72 4.43
N ILE A 37 -9.10 -1.62 5.03
CA ILE A 37 -9.46 -3.03 5.24
C ILE A 37 -10.62 -3.10 6.23
N GLU A 38 -10.57 -2.30 7.29
CA GLU A 38 -11.69 -2.17 8.24
C GLU A 38 -12.96 -1.64 7.55
N GLN A 39 -12.82 -0.67 6.64
CA GLN A 39 -13.94 -0.11 5.88
C GLN A 39 -14.54 -1.10 4.88
N SER A 40 -13.72 -1.96 4.26
CA SER A 40 -14.23 -2.94 3.29
C SER A 40 -15.02 -4.08 3.95
N GLY A 41 -14.90 -4.26 5.26
CA GLY A 41 -15.57 -5.33 6.00
C GLY A 41 -15.10 -6.74 5.63
N LEU A 42 -14.01 -6.85 4.85
CA LEU A 42 -13.45 -8.12 4.44
C LEU A 42 -12.48 -8.67 5.49
N PRO A 43 -12.46 -9.99 5.73
CA PRO A 43 -11.39 -10.59 6.51
C PRO A 43 -10.07 -10.39 5.76
N ALA A 44 -8.98 -10.11 6.48
CA ALA A 44 -7.65 -10.02 5.87
C ALA A 44 -7.26 -11.31 5.14
N ALA A 45 -7.84 -12.45 5.56
CA ALA A 45 -7.76 -13.75 4.91
C ALA A 45 -8.23 -13.80 3.45
N ALA A 46 -9.10 -12.89 3.04
CA ALA A 46 -9.62 -12.81 1.67
C ALA A 46 -8.76 -11.96 0.72
N ILE A 47 -7.61 -11.45 1.19
CA ILE A 47 -6.70 -10.66 0.37
C ILE A 47 -5.62 -11.60 -0.18
N ASP A 48 -5.62 -11.84 -1.49
CA ASP A 48 -4.65 -12.74 -2.14
C ASP A 48 -3.32 -12.06 -2.47
N HIS A 49 -3.37 -10.79 -2.84
CA HIS A 49 -2.20 -10.03 -3.29
C HIS A 49 -2.26 -8.60 -2.78
N ALA A 50 -1.13 -8.10 -2.27
CA ALA A 50 -0.95 -6.68 -1.99
C ALA A 50 0.04 -6.07 -2.99
N VAL A 51 -0.31 -4.93 -3.57
CA VAL A 51 0.58 -4.21 -4.49
C VAL A 51 0.58 -2.76 -4.10
N TYR A 52 1.77 -2.18 -3.94
CA TYR A 52 1.90 -0.79 -3.53
C TYR A 52 2.95 -0.06 -4.36
N GLY A 53 2.72 1.24 -4.54
CA GLY A 53 3.59 2.13 -5.29
C GLY A 53 4.61 2.77 -4.38
N HIS A 54 5.90 2.67 -4.72
CA HIS A 54 6.94 3.35 -3.96
C HIS A 54 8.14 3.73 -4.83
N VAL A 55 8.56 4.99 -4.76
CA VAL A 55 9.55 5.59 -5.68
C VAL A 55 10.92 5.82 -5.02
N ILE A 56 10.98 6.40 -3.82
CA ILE A 56 12.22 6.84 -3.17
C ILE A 56 12.36 6.16 -1.82
N HIS A 57 13.34 5.27 -1.69
CA HIS A 57 13.67 4.65 -0.41
C HIS A 57 14.29 5.67 0.55
N THR A 58 13.74 5.74 1.76
CA THR A 58 14.17 6.63 2.85
C THR A 58 14.94 5.88 3.93
N GLU A 59 14.74 4.57 4.06
CA GLU A 59 15.45 3.70 4.98
C GLU A 59 15.75 2.31 4.36
N PRO A 60 16.73 1.54 4.87
CA PRO A 60 17.08 0.22 4.30
C PRO A 60 15.93 -0.78 4.24
N ARG A 61 14.97 -0.65 5.17
CA ARG A 61 13.78 -1.52 5.25
C ARG A 61 12.80 -1.28 4.11
N ASP A 62 12.82 -0.10 3.50
CA ASP A 62 11.93 0.25 2.39
C ASP A 62 12.18 -0.61 1.14
N MET A 63 13.35 -1.25 1.04
CA MET A 63 13.69 -2.15 -0.06
C MET A 63 12.98 -3.50 0.05
N TYR A 64 12.58 -3.90 1.26
CA TYR A 64 11.94 -5.18 1.51
C TYR A 64 10.44 -5.02 1.58
N SER A 65 9.71 -5.63 0.65
CA SER A 65 8.30 -5.30 0.47
C SER A 65 7.43 -5.50 1.71
N ARG A 66 7.77 -6.53 2.48
CA ARG A 66 7.14 -6.88 3.75
C ARG A 66 7.29 -5.80 4.81
N ASP A 67 8.49 -5.23 4.90
CA ASP A 67 8.84 -4.25 5.92
C ASP A 67 8.39 -2.85 5.49
N ALA A 68 8.42 -2.53 4.19
CA ALA A 68 8.01 -1.23 3.65
C ALA A 68 6.50 -0.93 3.80
N PHE A 69 5.65 -1.96 3.85
CA PHE A 69 4.19 -1.81 3.89
C PHE A 69 3.54 -2.67 4.99
N PRO A 70 3.65 -2.33 6.28
CA PRO A 70 3.29 -3.22 7.38
C PRO A 70 1.76 -3.40 7.53
N LEU A 71 1.20 -4.34 6.78
CA LEU A 71 -0.12 -4.95 6.99
C LEU A 71 0.02 -6.32 7.69
N PRO A 72 0.31 -6.36 9.00
CA PRO A 72 0.58 -7.62 9.71
C PRO A 72 -0.51 -8.68 9.54
N GLN A 73 -1.76 -8.27 9.34
CA GLN A 73 -2.90 -9.17 9.10
C GLN A 73 -2.94 -9.81 7.69
N VAL A 74 -2.18 -9.27 6.72
CA VAL A 74 -2.15 -9.74 5.32
C VAL A 74 -0.89 -10.55 5.02
N TRP A 75 0.25 -10.16 5.58
CA TRP A 75 1.57 -10.74 5.24
C TRP A 75 1.82 -12.18 5.65
N LEU A 76 0.96 -12.76 6.49
CA LEU A 76 1.08 -14.15 6.88
C LEU A 76 0.65 -15.09 5.74
N ILE A 77 -0.18 -14.59 4.83
CA ILE A 77 -0.97 -15.41 3.89
C ILE A 77 -0.89 -14.91 2.45
N ALA A 78 -0.52 -13.65 2.23
CA ALA A 78 -0.48 -13.03 0.91
C ALA A 78 0.89 -12.43 0.59
N PRO A 79 1.45 -12.67 -0.62
CA PRO A 79 2.63 -11.97 -1.09
C PRO A 79 2.30 -10.49 -1.37
N ALA A 80 3.34 -9.65 -1.33
CA ALA A 80 3.21 -8.31 -1.87
C ALA A 80 4.39 -7.84 -2.70
N PHE A 81 4.07 -6.88 -3.54
CA PHE A 81 4.93 -6.40 -4.60
C PHE A 81 5.01 -4.87 -4.56
N GLN A 82 6.24 -4.37 -4.61
CA GLN A 82 6.51 -2.97 -4.84
C GLN A 82 6.54 -2.69 -6.34
N VAL A 83 5.84 -1.65 -6.77
CA VAL A 83 5.92 -1.15 -8.14
C VAL A 83 6.48 0.27 -8.12
N ASN A 84 7.60 0.46 -8.83
CA ASN A 84 8.15 1.79 -9.07
C ASN A 84 8.01 2.14 -10.55
N ARG A 85 7.05 3.03 -10.86
CA ARG A 85 6.88 3.60 -12.20
C ARG A 85 6.80 5.13 -12.15
N TYR A 86 7.68 5.76 -11.35
CA TYR A 86 7.74 7.22 -11.20
C TYR A 86 6.36 7.83 -10.86
N ALA A 87 5.93 8.86 -11.59
CA ALA A 87 4.63 9.51 -11.38
C ALA A 87 3.44 8.53 -11.44
N GLU A 88 3.57 7.42 -12.15
CA GLU A 88 2.53 6.41 -12.27
C GLU A 88 2.57 5.35 -11.17
N ALA A 89 3.53 5.40 -10.23
CA ALA A 89 3.66 4.39 -9.17
C ALA A 89 2.38 4.24 -8.33
N GLY A 90 1.56 5.30 -8.20
CA GLY A 90 0.28 5.23 -7.50
C GLY A 90 -0.85 4.56 -8.28
N CYS A 91 -0.86 4.66 -9.62
CA CYS A 91 -1.91 4.10 -10.48
C CYS A 91 -1.55 2.69 -10.97
N LYS A 92 -0.27 2.43 -11.21
CA LYS A 92 0.23 1.18 -11.79
C LYS A 92 -0.21 -0.08 -11.02
N PRO A 93 -0.26 -0.09 -9.66
CA PRO A 93 -0.79 -1.21 -8.89
C PRO A 93 -2.23 -1.63 -9.25
N LEU A 94 -3.07 -0.74 -9.79
CA LEU A 94 -4.43 -1.09 -10.21
C LEU A 94 -4.48 -1.82 -11.56
N SER A 95 -3.40 -1.74 -12.33
CA SER A 95 -3.30 -2.35 -13.66
C SER A 95 -2.56 -3.68 -13.67
N VAL A 96 -2.09 -4.15 -12.50
CA VAL A 96 -1.47 -5.47 -12.39
C VAL A 96 -2.54 -6.54 -12.59
N PRO A 97 -2.28 -7.60 -13.36
CA PRO A 97 -3.27 -8.64 -13.61
C PRO A 97 -3.63 -9.35 -12.30
N PHE A 98 -4.92 -9.38 -11.98
CA PHE A 98 -5.50 -10.22 -10.95
C PHE A 98 -5.89 -11.54 -11.64
N ASN A 99 -5.19 -12.62 -11.34
CA ASN A 99 -5.39 -13.93 -11.97
C ASN A 99 -6.18 -14.85 -11.04
#